data_AF-A0A432V1Y0-F1
#
_entry.id   AF-A0A432V1Y0-F1
#
_cell.length_a   1.000
_cell.length_b   1.000
_cell.length_c   1.000
_cell.angle_alpha   90.00
_cell.angle_beta   90.00
_cell.angle_gamma   90.00
#
_symmetry.space_group_name_H-M   'P 1'
#
loop_
_entity.id
_entity.type
_entity.pdbx_description
1 polymer ?
#
loop_
_entity_poly.entity_id
_entity_poly.type
_entity_poly.pdbx_seq_one_letter_code
_entity_poly.pdbx_strand_id
1 'polypeptide(L)'
;MTEKALSRVTFAAPLVVSSLVLAGCVSSPTYGTDKTSTEQLAGDLTGILSVAPKNRAQIDYKPRPELVKPKAGEKLALPAPQESIVTAESTQWPESPEQRRVRLRAEATENRNNPGWRPEIQGDVNAPSSAPTLPMGASQHSVDSGVQRVSAKVDERKAFNQRLAEVRQGSDTQRKYLSEPPLTYRQPADTAPVGDIGEDELKKERRLKAEARKKGGSSRWYDVLPW
;
A
#
# COMPACT_ATOMS: atom_id res chain seq x y z
N MET A 1 -66.47 2.32 -15.20
CA MET A 1 -65.73 1.38 -14.33
C MET A 1 -64.39 0.91 -14.94
N THR A 2 -63.79 1.65 -15.87
CA THR A 2 -62.70 1.13 -16.72
C THR A 2 -61.29 1.58 -16.33
N GLU A 3 -61.12 2.65 -15.55
CA GLU A 3 -59.78 3.19 -15.22
C GLU A 3 -59.03 2.39 -14.14
N LYS A 4 -59.76 1.84 -13.15
CA LYS A 4 -59.14 1.04 -12.07
C LYS A 4 -58.61 -0.31 -12.55
N ALA A 5 -59.13 -0.84 -13.66
CA ALA A 5 -58.67 -2.09 -14.25
C ALA A 5 -57.35 -1.91 -15.02
N LEU A 6 -57.21 -0.81 -15.79
CA LEU A 6 -55.97 -0.52 -16.51
C LEU A 6 -54.79 -0.25 -15.57
N SER A 7 -54.99 0.52 -14.49
CA SER A 7 -53.92 0.80 -13.52
C SER A 7 -53.39 -0.46 -12.81
N ARG A 8 -54.27 -1.44 -12.53
CA ARG A 8 -53.87 -2.71 -11.90
C ARG A 8 -53.07 -3.59 -12.87
N VAL A 9 -53.42 -3.57 -14.15
CA VAL A 9 -52.70 -4.32 -15.21
C VAL A 9 -51.32 -3.71 -15.47
N THR A 10 -51.18 -2.38 -15.43
CA THR A 10 -49.88 -1.70 -15.62
C THR A 10 -48.87 -1.96 -14.49
N PHE A 11 -49.34 -2.20 -13.26
CA PHE A 11 -48.45 -2.57 -12.14
C PHE A 11 -48.19 -4.08 -12.06
N ALA A 12 -49.15 -4.93 -12.46
CA ALA A 12 -48.98 -6.38 -12.40
C ALA A 12 -48.06 -6.93 -13.52
N ALA A 13 -48.13 -6.36 -14.73
CA ALA A 13 -47.35 -6.82 -15.87
C ALA A 13 -45.82 -6.77 -15.68
N PRO A 14 -45.19 -5.68 -15.20
CA PRO A 14 -43.74 -5.65 -15.00
C PRO A 14 -43.27 -6.59 -13.89
N LEU A 15 -44.12 -6.84 -12.88
CA LEU A 15 -43.80 -7.71 -11.75
C LEU A 15 -43.75 -9.19 -12.18
N VAL A 16 -44.72 -9.62 -13.01
CA VAL A 16 -44.75 -10.98 -13.56
C VAL A 16 -43.59 -11.20 -14.54
N VAL A 17 -43.30 -10.24 -15.41
CA VAL A 17 -42.18 -10.34 -16.37
C VAL A 17 -40.83 -10.36 -15.66
N SER A 18 -40.64 -9.54 -14.62
CA SER A 18 -39.43 -9.54 -13.80
C SER A 18 -39.20 -10.90 -13.12
N SER A 19 -40.26 -11.54 -12.61
CA SER A 19 -40.17 -12.85 -11.95
C SER A 19 -39.75 -13.98 -12.91
N LEU A 20 -40.17 -13.93 -14.17
CA LEU A 20 -39.82 -14.90 -15.20
C LEU A 20 -38.38 -14.74 -15.71
N VAL A 21 -37.88 -13.49 -15.80
CA VAL A 21 -36.48 -13.22 -16.19
C VAL A 21 -35.49 -13.68 -15.10
N LEU A 22 -35.84 -13.50 -13.82
CA LEU A 22 -35.04 -14.02 -12.69
C LEU A 22 -35.01 -15.57 -12.65
N ALA A 23 -36.11 -16.22 -13.05
CA ALA A 23 -36.19 -17.68 -13.15
C ALA A 23 -35.38 -18.25 -14.34
N GLY A 24 -34.93 -17.43 -15.29
CA GLY A 24 -34.09 -17.86 -16.41
C GLY A 24 -32.59 -18.00 -16.06
N CYS A 25 -32.13 -17.39 -14.96
CA CYS A 25 -30.72 -17.39 -14.55
C CYS A 25 -30.38 -18.41 -13.46
N VAL A 26 -31.30 -19.31 -13.10
CA VAL A 26 -31.13 -20.30 -12.00
C VAL A 26 -30.42 -21.59 -12.40
N SER A 27 -29.83 -21.67 -13.60
CA SER A 27 -28.92 -22.77 -13.96
C SER A 27 -27.56 -22.59 -13.27
N SER A 28 -27.55 -22.57 -11.94
CA SER A 28 -26.31 -22.53 -11.16
C SER A 28 -25.68 -23.93 -11.13
N PRO A 29 -24.37 -24.05 -11.32
CA PRO A 29 -23.68 -25.34 -11.26
C PRO A 29 -23.84 -25.99 -9.88
N THR A 30 -24.04 -27.30 -9.86
CA THR A 30 -23.97 -28.10 -8.62
C THR A 30 -22.49 -28.39 -8.34
N TYR A 31 -21.89 -27.65 -7.41
CA TYR A 31 -20.49 -27.85 -7.00
C TYR A 31 -20.35 -29.06 -6.08
N GLY A 32 -20.60 -30.26 -6.62
CA GLY A 32 -20.34 -31.55 -5.94
C GLY A 32 -21.14 -31.78 -4.65
N THR A 33 -22.24 -31.05 -4.45
CA THR A 33 -23.03 -31.07 -3.20
C THR A 33 -24.51 -31.37 -3.43
N ASP A 34 -24.86 -32.00 -4.57
CA ASP A 34 -26.22 -32.40 -5.01
C ASP A 34 -27.30 -31.31 -4.97
N LYS A 35 -26.91 -30.06 -4.67
CA LYS A 35 -27.77 -28.89 -4.48
C LYS A 35 -27.28 -27.75 -5.36
N THR A 36 -28.21 -27.00 -5.92
CA THR A 36 -27.90 -25.81 -6.71
C THR A 36 -27.44 -24.68 -5.78
N SER A 37 -26.62 -23.74 -6.28
CA SER A 37 -26.10 -22.64 -5.46
C SER A 37 -27.22 -21.77 -4.89
N THR A 38 -28.31 -21.60 -5.63
CA THR A 38 -29.51 -20.88 -5.19
C THR A 38 -30.32 -21.66 -4.15
N GLU A 39 -30.40 -22.99 -4.26
CA GLU A 39 -31.06 -23.83 -3.24
C GLU A 39 -30.30 -23.81 -1.92
N GLN A 40 -28.96 -23.83 -1.96
CA GLN A 40 -28.13 -23.66 -0.76
C GLN A 40 -28.32 -22.28 -0.13
N LEU A 41 -28.25 -21.21 -0.93
CA LEU A 41 -28.44 -19.84 -0.45
C LEU A 41 -29.82 -19.65 0.20
N ALA A 42 -30.88 -20.15 -0.45
CA ALA A 42 -32.23 -20.07 0.10
C ALA A 42 -32.33 -20.85 1.43
N GLY A 43 -31.80 -22.07 1.49
CA GLY A 43 -31.76 -22.88 2.71
C GLY A 43 -30.94 -22.27 3.85
N ASP A 44 -29.90 -21.51 3.53
CA ASP A 44 -29.06 -20.80 4.49
C ASP A 44 -29.75 -19.55 5.03
N LEU A 45 -30.40 -18.75 4.17
CA LEU A 45 -31.18 -17.59 4.61
C LEU A 45 -32.39 -18.00 5.45
N THR A 46 -33.15 -19.02 5.02
CA THR A 46 -34.26 -19.57 5.83
C THR A 46 -33.75 -20.17 7.13
N GLY A 47 -32.54 -20.72 7.10
CA GLY A 47 -31.89 -21.32 8.26
C GLY A 47 -31.43 -20.32 9.32
N ILE A 48 -30.99 -19.14 8.90
CA ILE A 48 -30.61 -18.04 9.81
C ILE A 48 -31.85 -17.47 10.51
N LEU A 49 -32.99 -17.48 9.82
CA LEU A 49 -34.28 -17.04 10.37
C LEU A 49 -34.95 -18.13 11.24
N SER A 50 -34.63 -19.41 11.03
CA SER A 50 -35.15 -20.51 11.85
C SER A 50 -34.26 -20.78 13.07
N VAL A 51 -34.73 -20.48 14.28
CA VAL A 51 -34.01 -20.75 15.55
C VAL A 51 -34.01 -22.25 15.93
N ALA A 52 -34.69 -23.10 15.16
CA ALA A 52 -34.75 -24.54 15.42
C ALA A 52 -33.46 -25.27 14.96
N PRO A 53 -32.95 -26.26 15.73
CA PRO A 53 -31.77 -27.02 15.35
C PRO A 53 -32.03 -27.82 14.06
N LYS A 54 -31.22 -27.55 13.03
CA LYS A 54 -31.29 -28.26 11.74
C LYS A 54 -30.87 -29.72 11.92
N ASN A 55 -31.75 -30.68 11.62
CA ASN A 55 -31.40 -32.10 11.48
C ASN A 55 -30.53 -32.28 10.23
N ARG A 56 -29.22 -32.43 10.40
CA ARG A 56 -28.28 -32.72 9.32
C ARG A 56 -28.25 -34.22 9.10
N ALA A 57 -28.58 -34.67 7.90
CA ALA A 57 -28.38 -36.07 7.53
C ALA A 57 -26.88 -36.42 7.65
N GLN A 58 -26.58 -37.58 8.21
CA GLN A 58 -25.22 -38.08 8.31
C GLN A 58 -24.66 -38.29 6.89
N ILE A 59 -23.61 -37.55 6.55
CA ILE A 59 -22.97 -37.62 5.23
C ILE A 59 -22.18 -38.92 5.16
N ASP A 60 -22.55 -39.81 4.24
CA ASP A 60 -21.81 -41.04 3.95
C ASP A 60 -20.53 -40.68 3.17
N TYR A 61 -19.43 -40.50 3.91
CA TYR A 61 -18.12 -40.24 3.31
C TYR A 61 -17.57 -41.51 2.68
N LYS A 62 -17.85 -41.70 1.39
CA LYS A 62 -17.16 -42.72 0.61
C LYS A 62 -15.67 -42.39 0.54
N PRO A 63 -14.77 -43.36 0.78
CA PRO A 63 -13.34 -43.14 0.65
C PRO A 63 -13.04 -42.65 -0.77
N ARG A 64 -12.13 -41.67 -0.89
CA ARG A 64 -11.73 -41.16 -2.20
C ARG A 64 -11.14 -42.32 -3.01
N PRO A 65 -11.50 -42.47 -4.30
CA PRO A 65 -10.89 -43.49 -5.14
C PRO A 65 -9.37 -43.30 -5.14
N GLU A 66 -8.63 -44.41 -5.13
CA GLU A 66 -7.17 -44.34 -5.18
C GLU A 66 -6.72 -43.60 -6.44
N LEU A 67 -5.65 -42.80 -6.29
CA LEU A 67 -5.07 -42.05 -7.39
C LEU A 67 -4.67 -43.05 -8.49
N VAL A 68 -5.29 -42.92 -9.67
CA VAL A 68 -4.97 -43.73 -10.84
C VAL A 68 -3.55 -43.36 -11.26
N LYS A 69 -2.59 -44.14 -10.78
CA LYS A 69 -1.19 -44.03 -11.20
C LYS A 69 -1.10 -44.59 -12.63
N PRO A 70 -0.39 -43.91 -13.55
CA PRO A 70 -0.07 -44.50 -14.85
C PRO A 70 0.65 -45.84 -14.65
N LYS A 71 0.49 -46.77 -15.60
CA LYS A 71 1.05 -48.13 -15.51
C LYS A 71 2.55 -48.04 -15.25
N ALA A 72 3.08 -48.88 -14.36
CA ALA A 72 4.52 -48.91 -14.07
C ALA A 72 5.32 -49.20 -15.35
N GLY A 73 5.91 -48.16 -15.95
CA GLY A 73 6.58 -48.21 -17.25
C GLY A 73 6.21 -47.06 -18.19
N GLU A 74 5.00 -46.50 -18.06
CA GLU A 74 4.61 -45.23 -18.69
C GLU A 74 5.14 -44.07 -17.86
N LYS A 75 6.46 -43.89 -17.85
CA LYS A 75 7.00 -42.55 -17.59
C LYS A 75 6.45 -41.70 -18.72
N LEU A 76 5.43 -40.90 -18.39
CA LEU A 76 4.99 -39.73 -19.13
C LEU A 76 6.20 -39.20 -19.93
N ALA A 77 6.06 -39.11 -21.25
CA ALA A 77 7.05 -38.45 -22.10
C ALA A 77 7.06 -36.97 -21.69
N LEU A 78 7.68 -36.66 -20.54
CA LEU A 78 7.91 -35.29 -20.14
C LEU A 78 8.78 -34.70 -21.23
N PRO A 79 8.41 -33.53 -21.78
CA PRO A 79 9.33 -32.81 -22.64
C PRO A 79 10.65 -32.64 -21.88
N ALA A 80 11.76 -32.71 -22.62
CA ALA A 80 13.08 -32.53 -22.04
C ALA A 80 13.10 -31.26 -21.16
N PRO A 81 13.81 -31.28 -20.02
CA PRO A 81 13.91 -30.11 -19.17
C PRO A 81 14.42 -28.92 -19.99
N GLN A 82 13.89 -27.73 -19.72
CA GLN A 82 14.36 -26.52 -20.38
C GLN A 82 15.85 -26.36 -20.09
N GLU A 83 16.63 -26.12 -21.15
CA GLU A 83 18.06 -25.83 -21.04
C GLU A 83 18.28 -24.62 -20.12
N SER A 84 19.29 -24.71 -19.25
CA SER A 84 19.53 -23.66 -18.26
C SER A 84 19.85 -22.33 -18.96
N ILE A 85 19.17 -21.24 -18.55
CA ILE A 85 19.33 -19.87 -19.09
C ILE A 85 20.75 -19.29 -18.85
N VAL A 86 21.66 -20.08 -18.29
CA VAL A 86 23.04 -19.70 -17.98
C VAL A 86 23.92 -19.66 -19.24
N THR A 87 23.51 -20.34 -20.33
CA THR A 87 24.32 -20.41 -21.56
C THR A 87 24.23 -19.09 -22.34
N ALA A 88 25.32 -18.32 -22.33
CA ALA A 88 25.48 -17.05 -23.06
C ALA A 88 25.48 -17.18 -24.61
N GLU A 89 25.14 -18.36 -25.15
CA GLU A 89 25.21 -18.68 -26.58
C GLU A 89 23.87 -18.49 -27.32
N SER A 90 22.79 -18.10 -26.62
CA SER A 90 21.54 -17.80 -27.32
C SER A 90 21.68 -16.50 -28.12
N THR A 91 21.49 -16.54 -29.44
CA THR A 91 21.47 -15.36 -30.34
C THR A 91 20.52 -14.25 -29.85
N GLN A 92 19.50 -14.62 -29.08
CA GLN A 92 18.52 -13.69 -28.51
C GLN A 92 19.01 -12.98 -27.22
N TRP A 93 20.00 -13.54 -26.52
CA TRP A 93 20.58 -12.96 -25.31
C TRP A 93 22.12 -13.00 -25.36
N PRO A 94 22.76 -11.92 -25.85
CA PRO A 94 24.22 -11.81 -25.91
C PRO A 94 24.93 -11.87 -24.55
N GLU A 95 24.19 -11.61 -23.47
CA GLU A 95 24.67 -11.67 -22.09
C GLU A 95 23.75 -12.58 -21.27
N SER A 96 24.33 -13.41 -20.41
CA SER A 96 23.54 -14.16 -19.41
C SER A 96 22.83 -13.19 -18.45
N PRO A 97 21.66 -13.53 -17.89
CA PRO A 97 20.92 -12.65 -16.99
C PRO A 97 21.73 -12.21 -15.75
N GLU A 98 22.58 -13.10 -15.23
CA GLU A 98 23.44 -12.79 -14.08
C GLU A 98 24.56 -11.83 -14.44
N GLN A 99 25.21 -12.00 -15.61
CA GLN A 99 26.20 -11.04 -16.10
C GLN A 99 25.58 -9.66 -16.31
N ARG A 100 24.38 -9.59 -16.89
CA ARG A 100 23.65 -8.33 -17.05
C ARG A 100 23.37 -7.66 -15.69
N ARG A 101 22.95 -8.42 -14.68
CA ARG A 101 22.72 -7.90 -13.32
C ARG A 101 23.99 -7.36 -12.69
N VAL A 102 25.13 -8.04 -12.87
CA VAL A 102 26.43 -7.58 -12.38
C VAL A 102 26.84 -6.28 -13.06
N ARG A 103 26.73 -6.20 -14.40
CA ARG A 103 27.00 -4.97 -15.17
C ARG A 103 26.18 -3.79 -14.65
N LEU A 104 24.86 -3.97 -14.51
CA LEU A 104 23.95 -2.91 -14.08
C LEU A 104 24.22 -2.47 -12.63
N ARG A 105 24.62 -3.39 -11.74
CA ARG A 105 25.06 -3.03 -10.38
C ARG A 105 26.37 -2.26 -10.39
N ALA A 106 27.34 -2.66 -11.22
CA ALA A 106 28.61 -1.97 -11.34
C ALA A 106 28.40 -0.53 -11.85
N GLU A 107 27.63 -0.38 -12.93
CA GLU A 107 27.28 0.92 -13.50
C GLU A 107 26.59 1.84 -12.47
N ALA A 108 25.63 1.31 -11.69
CA ALA A 108 24.97 2.06 -10.64
C ALA A 108 25.92 2.48 -9.51
N THR A 109 26.92 1.65 -9.22
CA THR A 109 27.92 1.92 -8.18
C THR A 109 28.89 3.02 -8.64
N GLU A 110 29.32 2.97 -9.90
CA GLU A 110 30.19 3.97 -10.51
C GLU A 110 29.49 5.34 -10.60
N ASN A 111 28.22 5.34 -11.01
CA ASN A 111 27.44 6.56 -11.18
C ASN A 111 26.76 7.06 -9.89
N ARG A 112 27.04 6.46 -8.73
CA ARG A 112 26.41 6.81 -7.44
C ARG A 112 26.52 8.28 -7.07
N ASN A 113 27.60 8.93 -7.50
CA ASN A 113 27.90 10.33 -7.21
C ASN A 113 27.47 11.30 -8.32
N ASN A 114 27.06 10.80 -9.49
CA ASN A 114 26.73 11.64 -10.65
C ASN A 114 25.31 12.21 -10.50
N PRO A 115 25.15 13.55 -10.34
CA PRO A 115 23.83 14.15 -10.24
C PRO A 115 23.09 14.05 -11.57
N GLY A 116 21.88 13.49 -11.56
CA GLY A 116 21.03 13.37 -12.75
C GLY A 116 21.26 12.12 -13.60
N TRP A 117 22.17 11.21 -13.20
CA TRP A 117 22.25 9.89 -13.81
C TRP A 117 20.98 9.07 -13.54
N ARG A 118 20.52 8.32 -14.55
CA ARG A 118 19.34 7.45 -14.47
C ARG A 118 19.74 6.02 -14.84
N PRO A 119 19.36 5.00 -14.06
CA PRO A 119 19.65 3.61 -14.40
C PRO A 119 18.95 3.21 -15.69
N GLU A 120 19.60 2.33 -16.48
CA GLU A 120 18.99 1.69 -17.66
C GLU A 120 17.72 0.94 -17.27
N ILE A 121 17.70 0.33 -16.08
CA ILE A 121 16.50 -0.30 -15.52
C ILE A 121 15.62 0.79 -14.92
N GLN A 122 14.71 1.32 -15.72
CA GLN A 122 13.55 2.03 -15.20
C GLN A 122 12.49 0.97 -14.86
N GLY A 123 12.03 0.95 -13.61
CA GLY A 123 10.83 0.19 -13.26
C GLY A 123 9.65 0.67 -14.11
N ASP A 124 8.67 -0.20 -14.34
CA ASP A 124 7.46 0.21 -15.05
C ASP A 124 6.92 1.51 -14.47
N VAL A 125 6.58 2.47 -15.34
CA VAL A 125 6.08 3.80 -14.95
C VAL A 125 4.86 3.76 -14.02
N ASN A 126 4.17 2.62 -13.96
CA ASN A 126 3.02 2.37 -13.10
C ASN A 126 3.30 1.42 -11.92
N ALA A 127 4.50 0.84 -11.82
CA ALA A 127 4.90 0.04 -10.67
C ALA A 127 5.29 0.99 -9.52
N PRO A 128 4.87 0.71 -8.27
CA PRO A 128 5.31 1.49 -7.12
C PRO A 128 6.83 1.33 -6.96
N SER A 129 7.58 2.31 -7.45
CA SER A 129 9.01 2.41 -7.23
C SER A 129 9.25 2.71 -5.75
N SER A 130 9.93 1.81 -5.04
CA SER A 130 10.46 2.06 -3.69
C SER A 130 11.60 3.08 -3.68
N ALA A 131 12.13 3.46 -4.86
CA ALA A 131 13.23 4.41 -4.96
C ALA A 131 12.70 5.85 -4.85
N PRO A 132 13.26 6.68 -3.96
CA PRO A 132 12.87 8.08 -3.84
C PRO A 132 13.28 8.87 -5.08
N THR A 133 12.39 9.72 -5.58
CA THR A 133 12.74 10.69 -6.63
C THR A 133 13.76 11.70 -6.08
N LEU A 134 14.93 11.76 -6.70
CA LEU A 134 15.98 12.69 -6.27
C LEU A 134 15.67 14.11 -6.74
N PRO A 135 15.86 15.14 -5.88
CA PRO A 135 15.75 16.53 -6.32
C PRO A 135 16.86 16.88 -7.32
N MET A 136 16.62 17.90 -8.14
CA MET A 136 17.58 18.36 -9.14
C MET A 136 18.93 18.71 -8.49
N GLY A 137 20.02 18.15 -9.03
CA GLY A 137 21.38 18.34 -8.50
C GLY A 137 21.76 17.43 -7.33
N ALA A 138 20.86 16.58 -6.83
CA ALA A 138 21.20 15.57 -5.83
C ALA A 138 21.66 14.25 -6.48
N SER A 139 22.64 13.61 -5.83
CA SER A 139 23.09 12.26 -6.18
C SER A 139 22.54 11.25 -5.17
N GLN A 140 22.54 9.95 -5.51
CA GLN A 140 22.13 8.92 -4.56
C GLN A 140 22.98 8.95 -3.28
N HIS A 141 24.27 9.25 -3.42
CA HIS A 141 25.16 9.38 -2.27
C HIS A 141 24.81 10.57 -1.36
N SER A 142 24.34 11.70 -1.91
CA SER A 142 23.99 12.87 -1.10
C SER A 142 22.72 12.67 -0.26
N VAL A 143 21.80 11.83 -0.73
CA VAL A 143 20.59 11.46 0.03
C VAL A 143 20.87 10.40 1.09
N ASP A 144 21.72 9.43 0.78
CA ASP A 144 22.11 8.35 1.71
C ASP A 144 22.99 8.88 2.86
N SER A 145 23.91 9.79 2.55
CA SER A 145 24.75 10.49 3.55
C SER A 145 23.95 11.41 4.49
N GLY A 146 22.67 11.63 4.22
CA GLY A 146 21.79 12.45 5.07
C GLY A 146 22.06 13.96 4.99
N VAL A 147 23.04 14.42 4.20
CA VAL A 147 23.37 15.84 4.02
C VAL A 147 22.20 16.61 3.41
N GLN A 148 21.53 16.02 2.42
CA GLN A 148 20.37 16.64 1.76
C GLN A 148 19.17 16.84 2.72
N ARG A 149 18.99 15.94 3.70
CA ARG A 149 17.85 16.01 4.65
C ARG A 149 17.87 17.28 5.50
N VAL A 150 19.04 17.90 5.69
CA VAL A 150 19.16 19.11 6.50
C VAL A 150 18.54 20.31 5.79
N SER A 151 18.75 20.46 4.47
CA SER A 151 18.15 21.57 3.71
C SER A 151 16.64 21.45 3.62
N ALA A 152 16.13 20.24 3.33
CA ALA A 152 14.69 19.98 3.25
C ALA A 152 13.97 20.33 4.56
N LYS A 153 14.55 19.99 5.72
CA LYS A 153 13.99 20.33 7.04
C LYS A 153 13.89 21.84 7.29
N VAL A 154 14.83 22.65 6.77
CA VAL A 154 14.80 24.10 6.92
C VAL A 154 13.65 24.70 6.10
N ASP A 155 13.47 24.22 4.87
CA ASP A 155 12.37 24.67 4.00
C ASP A 155 11.01 24.25 4.55
N GLU A 156 10.88 23.03 5.08
CA GLU A 156 9.68 22.55 5.78
C GLU A 156 9.32 23.44 6.97
N ARG A 157 10.30 23.81 7.80
CA ARG A 157 10.07 24.67 8.97
C ARG A 157 9.69 26.09 8.55
N LYS A 158 10.31 26.63 7.50
CA LYS A 158 9.95 27.93 6.94
C LYS A 158 8.51 27.92 6.42
N ALA A 159 8.13 26.90 5.65
CA ALA A 159 6.77 26.73 5.14
C ALA A 159 5.75 26.54 6.28
N PHE A 160 6.10 25.78 7.32
CA PHE A 160 5.26 25.61 8.51
C PHE A 160 5.05 26.94 9.26
N ASN A 161 6.12 27.72 9.47
CA ASN A 161 6.04 29.04 10.10
C ASN A 161 5.21 30.02 9.27
N GLN A 162 5.34 29.98 7.94
CA GLN A 162 4.51 30.78 7.04
C GLN A 162 3.03 30.41 7.16
N ARG A 163 2.69 29.11 7.16
CA ARG A 163 1.31 28.64 7.37
C ARG A 163 0.77 29.05 8.73
N LEU A 164 1.56 28.96 9.80
CA LEU A 164 1.16 29.45 11.12
C LEU A 164 0.90 30.95 11.13
N ALA A 165 1.74 31.75 10.46
CA ALA A 165 1.55 33.19 10.35
C ALA A 165 0.27 33.52 9.57
N GLU A 166 0.00 32.81 8.47
CA GLU A 166 -1.25 32.96 7.70
C GLU A 166 -2.50 32.61 8.52
N VAL A 167 -2.44 31.53 9.31
CA VAL A 167 -3.55 31.14 10.19
C VAL A 167 -3.79 32.18 11.30
N ARG A 168 -2.73 32.85 11.77
CA ARG A 168 -2.82 33.93 12.77
C ARG A 168 -3.34 35.25 12.18
N GLN A 169 -3.10 35.51 10.90
CA GLN A 169 -3.54 36.71 10.19
C GLN A 169 -4.98 36.53 9.69
N GLY A 170 -5.95 36.97 10.49
CA GLY A 170 -7.36 37.04 10.09
C GLY A 170 -7.90 38.46 10.29
N SER A 171 -8.73 38.92 9.35
CA SER A 171 -9.53 40.14 9.54
C SER A 171 -10.95 39.76 9.93
N ASP A 172 -11.60 40.54 10.78
CA ASP A 172 -12.94 40.23 11.28
C ASP A 172 -13.99 40.21 10.15
N THR A 173 -13.77 41.05 9.14
CA THR A 173 -14.69 41.30 8.03
C THR A 173 -14.36 40.55 6.75
N GLN A 174 -13.09 40.16 6.51
CA GLN A 174 -12.65 39.49 5.30
C GLN A 174 -11.89 38.19 5.59
N ARG A 175 -12.38 37.10 5.01
CA ARG A 175 -11.85 35.74 5.16
C ARG A 175 -11.10 35.32 3.88
N LYS A 176 -9.90 34.76 4.03
CA LYS A 176 -9.10 34.10 2.99
C LYS A 176 -9.67 32.74 2.59
N TYR A 177 -10.25 31.97 3.53
CA TYR A 177 -10.83 30.65 3.26
C TYR A 177 -12.22 30.47 3.90
N LEU A 178 -13.11 29.72 3.25
CA LEU A 178 -14.47 29.44 3.76
C LEU A 178 -14.49 28.54 5.01
N SER A 179 -13.42 27.77 5.25
CA SER A 179 -13.27 26.90 6.41
C SER A 179 -12.77 27.63 7.66
N GLU A 180 -12.52 28.93 7.57
CA GLU A 180 -11.86 29.65 8.63
C GLU A 180 -12.87 30.22 9.65
N PRO A 181 -12.70 29.92 10.96
CA PRO A 181 -13.64 30.37 11.97
C PRO A 181 -13.51 31.89 12.23
N PRO A 182 -14.60 32.56 12.65
CA PRO A 182 -14.55 33.96 13.10
C PRO A 182 -13.51 34.19 14.19
N LEU A 183 -12.96 35.41 14.29
CA LEU A 183 -11.92 35.75 15.27
C LEU A 183 -12.34 35.52 16.73
N THR A 184 -13.64 35.67 17.03
CA THR A 184 -14.20 35.39 18.35
C THR A 184 -13.96 33.96 18.81
N TYR A 185 -13.94 32.99 17.89
CA TYR A 185 -13.70 31.58 18.19
C TYR A 185 -12.22 31.18 18.08
N ARG A 186 -11.33 32.11 17.71
CA ARG A 186 -9.87 31.90 17.68
C ARG A 186 -9.18 32.35 18.97
N GLN A 187 -9.90 32.90 19.95
CA GLN A 187 -9.31 33.31 21.20
C GLN A 187 -8.82 32.08 21.98
N PRO A 188 -7.50 31.95 22.20
CA PRO A 188 -6.98 30.92 23.09
C PRO A 188 -7.42 31.24 24.51
N ALA A 189 -7.52 30.22 25.36
CA ALA A 189 -7.78 30.42 26.78
C ALA A 189 -6.67 31.29 27.42
N ASP A 190 -7.02 32.13 28.40
CA ASP A 190 -6.11 33.10 29.02
C ASP A 190 -4.83 32.46 29.61
N THR A 191 -4.88 31.17 29.95
CA THR A 191 -3.76 30.41 30.52
C THR A 191 -2.94 29.63 29.48
N ALA A 192 -3.29 29.70 28.19
CA ALA A 192 -2.60 28.94 27.15
C ALA A 192 -1.28 29.63 26.76
N PRO A 193 -0.15 28.90 26.65
CA PRO A 193 1.08 29.44 26.09
C PRO A 193 0.89 29.68 24.58
N VAL A 194 0.64 30.93 24.20
CA VAL A 194 0.47 31.33 22.79
C VAL A 194 1.82 31.73 22.21
N GLY A 195 2.24 31.08 21.12
CA GLY A 195 3.39 31.51 20.33
C GLY A 195 4.69 30.74 20.55
N ASP A 196 4.75 29.82 21.52
CA ASP A 196 5.94 29.00 21.72
C ASP A 196 5.96 27.80 20.77
N ILE A 197 6.66 27.96 19.64
CA ILE A 197 6.83 26.92 18.61
C ILE A 197 7.98 25.95 19.00
N GLY A 198 8.66 26.20 20.12
CA GLY A 198 9.80 25.43 20.58
C GLY A 198 11.07 25.61 19.72
N GLU A 199 12.21 25.26 20.30
CA GLU A 199 13.50 25.28 19.60
C GLU A 199 13.57 24.19 18.51
N ASP A 200 14.32 24.44 17.43
CA ASP A 200 14.61 23.41 16.42
C ASP A 200 15.22 22.16 17.05
N GLU A 201 14.73 20.99 16.68
CA GLU A 201 15.29 19.70 17.14
C GLU A 201 16.81 19.63 16.88
N LEU A 202 17.30 20.18 15.76
CA LEU A 202 18.73 20.27 15.49
C LEU A 202 19.49 21.18 16.48
N LYS A 203 18.88 22.29 16.91
CA LYS A 203 19.49 23.17 17.93
C LYS A 203 19.47 22.49 19.30
N LYS A 204 18.38 21.80 19.62
CA LYS A 204 18.22 21.01 20.85
C LYS A 204 19.24 19.87 20.90
N GLU A 205 19.39 19.08 19.83
CA GLU A 205 20.40 18.03 19.69
C GLU A 205 21.82 18.58 19.77
N ARG A 206 22.12 19.72 19.10
CA ARG A 206 23.43 20.37 19.20
C ARG A 206 23.72 20.84 20.63
N ARG A 207 22.74 21.43 21.30
CA ARG A 207 22.86 21.84 22.71
C ARG A 207 23.10 20.63 23.60
N LEU A 208 22.27 19.58 23.49
CA LEU A 208 22.42 18.34 24.23
C LEU A 208 23.78 17.67 23.99
N LYS A 209 24.29 17.67 22.75
CA LYS A 209 25.62 17.13 22.42
C LYS A 209 26.75 18.00 22.97
N ALA A 210 26.60 19.32 22.94
CA ALA A 210 27.57 20.24 23.55
C ALA A 210 27.58 20.09 25.08
N GLU A 211 26.42 19.94 25.71
CA GLU A 211 26.25 19.67 27.13
C GLU A 211 26.80 18.29 27.52
N ALA A 212 26.57 17.25 26.70
CA ALA A 212 27.13 15.93 26.90
C ALA A 212 28.66 15.92 26.74
N ARG A 213 29.22 16.70 25.81
CA ARG A 213 30.68 16.91 25.70
C ARG A 213 31.26 17.70 26.87
N LYS A 214 30.52 18.67 27.41
CA LYS A 214 30.91 19.42 28.61
C LYS A 214 30.82 18.56 29.88
N LYS A 215 29.79 17.71 30.00
CA LYS A 215 29.61 16.75 31.12
C LYS A 215 30.55 15.55 31.03
N GLY A 216 30.86 15.07 29.82
CA GLY A 216 31.90 14.08 29.55
C GLY A 216 33.31 14.70 29.48
N GLY A 217 33.42 16.00 29.76
CA GLY A 217 34.66 16.78 29.79
C GLY A 217 35.46 16.56 31.06
N SER A 218 35.78 15.30 31.36
CA SER A 218 37.01 14.94 32.08
C SER A 218 37.25 13.43 31.91
N SER A 219 37.55 13.00 30.68
CA SER A 219 38.53 11.91 30.57
C SER A 219 39.82 12.51 31.11
N ARG A 220 40.02 12.33 32.41
CA ARG A 220 41.19 12.83 33.12
C ARG A 220 42.36 12.12 32.46
N TRP A 221 43.38 12.87 32.07
CA TRP A 221 44.60 12.35 31.43
C TRP A 221 45.26 11.17 32.17
N TYR A 222 44.90 10.93 33.43
CA TYR A 222 45.25 9.73 34.21
C TYR A 222 44.57 8.42 33.74
N ASP A 223 43.43 8.45 33.06
CA ASP A 223 42.75 7.24 32.52
C ASP A 223 43.46 6.68 31.27
N VAL A 224 44.47 7.37 30.75
CA VAL A 224 45.24 7.01 29.55
C VAL A 224 46.64 6.48 29.91
N LEU A 225 47.03 6.51 31.19
CA LEU A 225 48.29 5.93 31.67
C LEU A 225 48.07 4.47 32.07
N PRO A 226 48.61 3.49 31.33
CA PRO A 226 48.64 2.11 31.79
C PRO A 226 49.65 2.04 32.94
N TRP A 227 49.21 1.54 34.10
CA TRP A 227 50.13 0.95 35.05
C TRP A 227 50.72 -0.34 34.48
#